data_AF-A0A957IUT5-F1
#
_entry.id   AF-A0A957IUT5-F1
#
_cell.length_a   1.000
_cell.length_b   1.000
_cell.length_c   1.000
_cell.angle_alpha   90.00
_cell.angle_beta   90.00
_cell.angle_gamma   90.00
#
_symmetry.space_group_name_H-M   'P 1'
#
loop_
_entity.id
_entity.type
_entity.pdbx_description
1 polymer ?
#
loop_
_entity_poly.entity_id
_entity_poly.type
_entity_poly.pdbx_seq_one_letter_code
_entity_poly.pdbx_strand_id
1 'polypeptide(L)'
;MAIKPTFRWNDPILFDEQLDDEERAVRDAARRYCQDKLMPRVLEANRHEIFDRDILYEMGEMGFLGCTLPEEYGCAGLNHVAYGIIAREVERVDSGYRSTMSVQS
;
A
#
# COMPACT_ATOMS: atom_id res chain seq x y z
N MET A 1 -22.56 3.47 34.37
CA MET A 1 -23.00 4.24 33.18
C MET A 1 -22.31 3.61 31.99
N ALA A 2 -23.04 3.08 31.00
CA ALA A 2 -22.42 2.46 29.84
C ALA A 2 -21.74 3.54 28.97
N ILE A 3 -20.47 3.33 28.61
CA ILE A 3 -19.75 4.23 27.70
C ILE A 3 -20.35 4.05 26.32
N LYS A 4 -20.81 5.15 25.69
CA LYS A 4 -21.24 5.11 24.28
C LYS A 4 -20.01 4.86 23.40
N PRO A 5 -20.05 3.89 22.47
CA PRO A 5 -18.96 3.70 21.53
C PRO A 5 -18.78 4.97 20.68
N THR A 6 -17.52 5.34 20.44
CA THR A 6 -17.19 6.49 19.59
C THR A 6 -17.30 6.09 18.13
N PHE A 7 -18.13 6.79 17.36
CA PHE A 7 -18.27 6.57 15.92
C PHE A 7 -17.11 7.21 15.15
N ARG A 8 -16.46 6.44 14.26
CA ARG A 8 -15.38 6.93 13.38
C ARG A 8 -15.91 7.04 11.94
N TRP A 9 -16.12 8.26 11.44
CA TRP A 9 -16.76 8.48 10.13
C TRP A 9 -15.91 7.95 8.95
N ASN A 10 -14.59 7.97 9.10
CA ASN A 10 -13.62 7.51 8.11
C ASN A 10 -13.31 6.00 8.22
N ASP A 11 -13.86 5.33 9.23
CA ASP A 11 -13.82 3.89 9.41
C ASP A 11 -15.07 3.37 10.17
N PRO A 12 -16.28 3.46 9.57
CA PRO A 12 -17.53 3.24 10.29
C PRO A 12 -17.73 1.82 10.85
N ILE A 13 -17.07 0.85 10.22
CA ILE A 13 -17.14 -0.57 10.58
C ILE A 13 -15.84 -1.07 11.23
N LEU A 14 -14.95 -0.15 11.61
CA LEU A 14 -13.69 -0.44 12.31
C LEU A 14 -12.81 -1.44 11.55
N PHE A 15 -12.68 -1.28 10.23
CA PHE A 15 -11.83 -2.07 9.36
C PHE A 15 -10.41 -2.20 9.93
N ASP A 16 -9.86 -1.13 10.52
CA ASP A 16 -8.54 -1.18 11.16
C ASP A 16 -8.45 -2.17 12.33
N GLU A 17 -9.54 -2.33 13.09
CA GLU A 17 -9.62 -3.26 14.22
C GLU A 17 -9.82 -4.72 13.76
N GLN A 18 -10.17 -4.93 12.49
CA GLN A 18 -10.30 -6.26 11.88
C GLN A 18 -8.97 -6.79 11.33
N LEU A 19 -7.97 -5.93 11.17
CA LEU A 19 -6.64 -6.30 10.70
C LEU A 19 -5.82 -6.95 11.83
N ASP A 20 -4.90 -7.83 11.49
CA ASP A 20 -3.85 -8.24 12.41
C ASP A 20 -2.71 -7.21 12.51
N ASP A 21 -1.73 -7.46 13.37
CA ASP A 21 -0.63 -6.53 13.61
C ASP A 21 0.33 -6.43 12.40
N GLU A 22 0.49 -7.51 11.64
CA GLU A 22 1.32 -7.55 10.43
C GLU A 22 0.65 -6.74 9.31
N GLU A 23 -0.64 -6.93 9.08
CA GLU A 23 -1.45 -6.19 8.11
C GLU A 23 -1.49 -4.69 8.43
N ARG A 24 -1.61 -4.32 9.72
CA ARG A 24 -1.51 -2.91 10.16
C ARG A 24 -0.12 -2.34 9.89
N ALA A 25 0.94 -3.08 10.19
CA ALA A 25 2.31 -2.64 9.93
C ALA A 25 2.57 -2.44 8.42
N VAL A 26 2.11 -3.38 7.58
CA VAL A 26 2.17 -3.28 6.11
C VAL A 26 1.43 -2.05 5.62
N ARG A 27 0.20 -1.81 6.11
CA ARG A 27 -0.58 -0.62 5.76
C ARG A 27 0.19 0.67 6.09
N ASP A 28 0.73 0.77 7.28
CA ASP A 28 1.39 1.99 7.74
C ASP A 28 2.70 2.25 6.99
N ALA A 29 3.44 1.19 6.67
CA ALA A 29 4.61 1.27 5.79
C ALA A 29 4.22 1.72 4.38
N ALA A 30 3.20 1.10 3.78
CA ALA A 30 2.72 1.44 2.45
C ALA A 30 2.22 2.88 2.38
N ARG A 31 1.41 3.30 3.36
CA ARG A 31 0.92 4.68 3.45
C ARG A 31 2.07 5.67 3.52
N ARG A 32 3.04 5.45 4.41
CA ARG A 32 4.20 6.35 4.57
C ARG A 32 4.97 6.49 3.26
N TYR A 33 5.31 5.38 2.61
CA TYR A 33 5.97 5.44 1.30
C TYR A 33 5.14 6.19 0.25
N CYS A 34 3.84 5.89 0.16
CA CYS A 34 2.97 6.53 -0.81
C CYS A 34 2.87 8.04 -0.59
N GLN A 35 2.75 8.50 0.66
CA GLN A 35 2.67 9.93 0.97
C GLN A 35 4.02 10.65 0.83
N ASP A 36 5.13 10.01 1.24
CA ASP A 36 6.44 10.64 1.27
C ASP A 36 7.16 10.59 -0.09
N LYS A 37 6.91 9.57 -0.91
CA LYS A 37 7.65 9.30 -2.15
C LYS A 37 6.80 9.39 -3.41
N LEU A 38 5.59 8.82 -3.41
CA LEU A 38 4.75 8.81 -4.62
C LEU A 38 3.95 10.10 -4.80
N MET A 39 3.34 10.60 -3.72
CA MET A 39 2.48 11.78 -3.76
C MET A 39 3.19 13.05 -4.28
N PRO A 40 4.46 13.32 -3.95
CA PRO A 40 5.17 14.47 -4.52
C PRO A 40 5.47 14.34 -6.02
N ARG A 41 5.53 13.12 -6.55
CA ARG A 41 5.88 12.83 -7.96
C ARG A 41 4.66 12.88 -8.89
N VAL A 42 3.49 12.48 -8.41
CA VAL A 42 2.32 12.14 -9.25
C VAL A 42 1.87 13.27 -10.17
N LEU A 43 1.88 14.54 -9.70
CA LEU A 43 1.32 15.65 -10.47
C LEU A 43 2.08 15.87 -11.78
N GLU A 44 3.41 15.97 -11.69
CA GLU A 44 4.26 16.20 -12.85
C GLU A 44 4.45 14.92 -13.67
N ALA A 45 4.56 13.76 -13.00
CA ALA A 45 4.61 12.46 -13.67
C ALA A 45 3.39 12.23 -14.57
N ASN A 46 2.19 12.47 -14.05
CA ASN A 46 0.95 12.32 -14.81
C ASN A 46 0.84 13.37 -15.93
N ARG A 47 1.10 14.65 -15.62
CA ARG A 47 1.02 15.76 -16.58
C ARG A 47 1.94 15.58 -17.79
N HIS A 48 3.12 15.01 -17.56
CA HIS A 48 4.15 14.85 -18.58
C HIS A 48 4.29 13.43 -19.11
N GLU A 49 3.43 12.50 -18.68
CA GLU A 49 3.44 11.09 -19.11
C GLU A 49 4.78 10.39 -18.83
N ILE A 50 5.40 10.72 -17.69
CA ILE A 50 6.70 10.17 -17.27
C ILE A 50 6.49 9.19 -16.12
N PHE A 51 6.97 7.97 -16.28
CA PHE A 51 7.10 7.01 -15.19
C PHE A 51 8.54 6.97 -14.68
N ASP A 52 8.74 7.35 -13.42
CA ASP A 52 10.02 7.23 -12.73
C ASP A 52 10.30 5.76 -12.39
N ARG A 53 11.37 5.21 -12.99
CA ARG A 53 11.76 3.80 -12.80
C ARG A 53 12.21 3.49 -11.38
N ASP A 54 12.68 4.48 -10.63
CA ASP A 54 13.14 4.28 -9.26
C ASP A 54 12.01 3.81 -8.34
N ILE A 55 10.75 4.11 -8.68
CA ILE A 55 9.56 3.61 -7.99
C ILE A 55 9.55 2.07 -7.92
N LEU A 56 10.00 1.37 -8.97
CA LEU A 56 10.05 -0.10 -8.97
C LEU A 56 11.10 -0.64 -8.02
N TYR A 57 12.28 0.00 -7.97
CA TYR A 57 13.34 -0.39 -7.05
C TYR A 57 12.93 -0.12 -5.60
N GLU A 58 12.36 1.05 -5.33
CA GLU A 58 11.83 1.43 -4.01
C GLU A 58 10.73 0.45 -3.54
N MET A 59 9.77 0.10 -4.40
CA MET A 59 8.73 -0.90 -4.06
C MET A 59 9.31 -2.29 -3.83
N GLY A 60 10.33 -2.68 -4.59
CA GLY A 60 11.04 -3.95 -4.41
C GLY A 60 11.78 -4.03 -3.08
N GLU A 61 12.51 -2.97 -2.71
CA GLU A 61 13.23 -2.87 -1.42
C GLU A 61 12.30 -2.97 -0.22
N MET A 62 11.07 -2.48 -0.36
CA MET A 62 10.04 -2.60 0.68
C MET A 62 9.28 -3.94 0.68
N GLY A 63 9.53 -4.82 -0.29
CA GLY A 63 8.86 -6.12 -0.41
C GLY A 63 7.43 -6.04 -0.97
N PHE A 64 7.07 -4.98 -1.70
CA PHE A 64 5.70 -4.81 -2.22
C PHE A 64 5.46 -5.55 -3.55
N LEU A 65 6.53 -5.89 -4.26
CA LEU A 65 6.45 -6.60 -5.55
C LEU A 65 6.47 -8.11 -5.31
N GLY A 66 5.51 -8.83 -5.91
CA GLY A 66 5.36 -10.27 -5.68
C GLY A 66 5.14 -10.62 -4.20
N CYS A 67 4.51 -9.72 -3.43
CA CYS A 67 4.52 -9.77 -1.97
C CYS A 67 3.91 -11.04 -1.38
N THR A 68 3.03 -11.75 -2.11
CA THR A 68 2.45 -13.03 -1.69
C THR A 68 3.26 -14.26 -2.08
N LEU A 69 4.38 -14.07 -2.80
CA LEU A 69 5.27 -15.16 -3.18
C LEU A 69 6.15 -15.58 -1.98
N PRO A 70 6.61 -16.83 -1.95
CA PRO A 70 7.44 -17.34 -0.85
C PRO A 70 8.73 -16.56 -0.62
N GLU A 71 9.13 -16.46 0.64
CA GLU A 71 10.38 -15.79 1.06
C GLU A 71 11.65 -16.42 0.45
N GLU A 72 11.62 -17.71 0.08
CA GLU A 72 12.77 -18.38 -0.56
C GLU A 72 13.17 -17.75 -1.90
N TYR A 73 12.27 -16.99 -2.52
CA TYR A 73 12.52 -16.22 -3.75
C TYR A 73 12.89 -14.76 -3.48
N GLY A 74 13.09 -14.37 -2.21
CA GLY A 74 13.37 -12.99 -1.79
C GLY A 74 12.14 -12.10 -1.70
N CYS A 75 10.94 -12.67 -1.69
CA CYS A 75 9.67 -11.96 -1.56
C CYS A 75 9.23 -11.85 -0.09
N ALA A 76 8.16 -11.10 0.17
CA ALA A 76 7.72 -10.80 1.53
C ALA A 76 6.86 -11.89 2.20
N GLY A 77 6.41 -12.92 1.48
CA GLY A 77 5.62 -14.03 2.05
C GLY A 77 4.26 -13.61 2.65
N LEU A 78 3.73 -12.44 2.27
CA LEU A 78 2.54 -11.85 2.85
C LEU A 78 1.23 -12.53 2.39
N ASN A 79 0.16 -12.31 3.15
CA ASN A 79 -1.16 -12.78 2.81
C ASN A 79 -1.86 -11.87 1.75
N HIS A 80 -2.99 -12.34 1.20
CA HIS A 80 -3.74 -11.57 0.20
C HIS A 80 -4.43 -10.31 0.75
N VAL A 81 -4.72 -10.23 2.05
CA VAL A 81 -5.28 -9.03 2.68
C VAL A 81 -4.23 -7.93 2.69
N ALA A 82 -3.00 -8.25 3.10
CA ALA A 82 -1.84 -7.37 3.04
C ALA A 82 -1.56 -6.88 1.60
N TYR A 83 -1.63 -7.77 0.60
CA TYR A 83 -1.56 -7.35 -0.82
C TYR A 83 -2.65 -6.33 -1.18
N GLY A 84 -3.91 -6.59 -0.79
CA GLY A 84 -5.02 -5.66 -1.01
C GLY A 84 -4.84 -4.32 -0.30
N ILE A 85 -4.26 -4.32 0.90
CA ILE A 85 -3.91 -3.12 1.67
C ILE A 85 -2.83 -2.30 0.95
N ILE A 86 -1.77 -2.94 0.47
CA ILE A 86 -0.71 -2.26 -0.31
C ILE A 86 -1.34 -1.62 -1.56
N ALA A 87 -2.13 -2.39 -2.31
CA ALA A 87 -2.81 -1.88 -3.50
C ALA A 87 -3.71 -0.67 -3.18
N ARG A 88 -4.46 -0.74 -2.07
CA ARG A 88 -5.33 0.36 -1.60
C ARG A 88 -4.55 1.63 -1.26
N GLU A 89 -3.38 1.53 -0.64
CA GLU A 89 -2.58 2.71 -0.30
C GLU A 89 -1.81 3.26 -1.50
N VAL A 90 -1.36 2.42 -2.44
CA VAL A 90 -0.72 2.87 -3.68
C VAL A 90 -1.73 3.56 -4.61
N GLU A 91 -2.90 2.96 -4.82
CA GLU A 91 -3.95 3.54 -5.67
C GLU A 91 -4.60 4.78 -5.06
N ARG A 92 -4.48 4.99 -3.75
CA ARG A 92 -4.84 6.26 -3.11
C ARG A 92 -4.06 7.44 -3.71
N VAL A 93 -2.86 7.20 -4.22
CA VAL A 93 -2.05 8.20 -4.92
C VAL A 93 -2.38 8.21 -6.41
N ASP A 94 -2.21 7.08 -7.08
CA ASP A 94 -2.46 6.97 -8.53
C ASP A 94 -2.70 5.52 -8.98
N SER A 95 -3.69 5.33 -9.85
CA SER A 95 -4.01 4.02 -10.42
C SER A 95 -2.93 3.49 -11.37
N GLY A 96 -2.14 4.35 -12.01
CA GLY A 96 -1.00 3.96 -12.84
C GLY A 96 0.09 3.27 -12.03
N TYR A 97 0.47 3.83 -10.87
CA TYR A 97 1.42 3.19 -9.96
C TYR A 97 0.94 1.83 -9.47
N ARG A 98 -0.35 1.71 -9.07
CA ARG A 98 -0.93 0.42 -8.68
C ARG A 98 -0.96 -0.54 -9.86
N SER A 99 -1.18 -0.08 -11.09
CA SER A 99 -1.18 -0.93 -12.29
C SER A 99 0.19 -1.53 -12.54
N THR A 100 1.24 -0.74 -12.42
CA THR A 100 2.61 -1.24 -12.54
C THR A 100 2.92 -2.28 -11.46
N MET A 101 2.53 -2.02 -10.21
CA MET A 101 2.70 -2.98 -9.11
C MET A 101 1.95 -4.30 -9.37
N SER A 102 0.71 -4.24 -9.85
CA SER A 102 -0.11 -5.42 -10.16
C SER A 102 0.45 -6.27 -11.28
N VAL A 103 1.07 -5.68 -12.30
CA VAL A 103 1.72 -6.44 -13.39
C VAL A 103 2.93 -7.24 -12.89
N GLN A 104 3.56 -6.78 -11.82
CA GLN A 104 4.78 -7.37 -11.27
C GLN A 104 4.52 -8.35 -10.10
N SER A 105 3.25 -8.58 -9.75
CA SER A 105 2.84 -9.40 -8.60
C SER A 105 2.43 -10.82 -8.98
#